data_AF-A0A2N3LTN0-F1
#
_entry.id   AF-A0A2N3LTN0-F1
#
_cell.length_a   1.000
_cell.length_b   1.000
_cell.length_c   1.000
_cell.angle_alpha   90.00
_cell.angle_beta   90.00
_cell.angle_gamma   90.00
#
_symmetry.space_group_name_H-M   'P 1'
#
loop_
_entity.id
_entity.type
_entity.pdbx_description
1 polymer ?
#
loop_
_entity_poly.entity_id
_entity_poly.type
_entity_poly.pdbx_seq_one_letter_code
_entity_poly.pdbx_strand_id
1 'polypeptide(L)'
;MIVEGILQNDIYGDMLRRLISDHQGITRCYRYKIPFQETLKRHNTKPNAGDFGESEMRQWWREDDGLRGVDETLIGPDQSLADTTIQIIADCGWEPLPLNTASKR
;
A
#
# COMPACT_ATOMS: atom_id res chain seq x y z
N MET A 1 1.59 -12.35 -7.59
CA MET A 1 1.03 -11.20 -8.34
C MET A 1 0.93 -10.04 -7.37
N ILE A 2 1.14 -8.80 -7.84
CA ILE A 2 1.00 -7.58 -7.03
C ILE A 2 -0.04 -6.70 -7.73
N VAL A 3 -0.99 -6.15 -6.96
CA VAL A 3 -1.94 -5.12 -7.42
C VAL A 3 -1.73 -3.91 -6.53
N GLU A 4 -1.50 -2.75 -7.13
CA GLU A 4 -1.19 -1.50 -6.42
C GLU A 4 -1.93 -0.33 -7.06
N GLY A 5 -2.20 0.71 -6.25
CA GLY A 5 -2.82 1.95 -6.70
C GLY A 5 -3.77 2.56 -5.67
N ILE A 6 -4.50 3.60 -6.10
CA ILE A 6 -5.60 4.18 -5.33
C ILE A 6 -6.89 3.41 -5.68
N LEU A 7 -7.12 2.33 -4.95
CA LEU A 7 -8.10 1.30 -5.29
C LEU A 7 -9.41 1.51 -4.52
N GLN A 8 -10.18 2.53 -4.90
CA GLN A 8 -11.44 2.88 -4.22
C GLN A 8 -12.43 1.71 -4.19
N ASN A 9 -12.99 1.42 -3.01
CA ASN A 9 -13.92 0.31 -2.78
C ASN A 9 -15.18 0.38 -3.67
N ASP A 10 -15.69 1.57 -3.98
CA ASP A 10 -16.88 1.77 -4.81
C ASP A 10 -16.64 1.51 -6.31
N ILE A 11 -15.40 1.69 -6.78
CA ILE A 11 -15.03 1.43 -8.19
C ILE A 11 -14.50 0.01 -8.37
N TYR A 12 -13.57 -0.42 -7.50
CA TYR A 12 -12.80 -1.65 -7.67
C TYR A 12 -13.16 -2.76 -6.69
N GLY A 13 -14.01 -2.48 -5.69
CA GLY A 13 -14.19 -3.40 -4.56
C GLY A 13 -14.71 -4.78 -4.95
N ASP A 14 -15.66 -4.85 -5.89
CA ASP A 14 -16.18 -6.14 -6.39
C ASP A 14 -15.10 -6.94 -7.13
N MET A 15 -14.33 -6.26 -7.98
CA MET A 15 -13.22 -6.88 -8.71
C MET A 15 -12.15 -7.41 -7.75
N LEU A 16 -11.75 -6.61 -6.75
CA LEU A 16 -10.73 -7.00 -5.79
C LEU A 16 -11.18 -8.16 -4.91
N ARG A 17 -12.41 -8.14 -4.41
CA ARG A 17 -12.98 -9.25 -3.64
C ARG A 17 -13.02 -10.54 -4.45
N ARG A 18 -13.39 -10.46 -5.73
CA ARG A 18 -13.34 -11.61 -6.63
C ARG A 18 -11.91 -12.13 -6.83
N LEU A 19 -10.95 -11.23 -7.06
CA LEU A 19 -9.55 -11.58 -7.23
C LEU A 19 -8.99 -12.31 -5.98
N ILE A 20 -9.31 -11.79 -4.79
CA ILE A 20 -8.93 -12.38 -3.51
C ILE A 20 -9.56 -13.78 -3.34
N SER A 21 -10.84 -13.92 -3.66
CA SER A 21 -11.58 -15.18 -3.54
C SER A 21 -11.13 -16.24 -4.55
N ASP A 22 -10.79 -15.84 -5.77
CA ASP A 22 -10.38 -16.75 -6.84
C ASP A 22 -8.91 -17.19 -6.67
N HIS A 23 -8.08 -16.38 -6.02
CA HIS A 23 -6.67 -16.67 -5.82
C HIS A 23 -6.45 -17.88 -4.89
N GLN A 24 -5.73 -18.88 -5.40
CA GLN A 24 -5.31 -20.05 -4.64
C GLN A 24 -3.94 -19.80 -4.02
N GLY A 25 -3.87 -19.71 -2.70
CA GLY A 25 -2.62 -19.52 -1.95
C GLY A 25 -2.70 -18.36 -0.97
N ILE A 26 -1.56 -17.75 -0.68
CA ILE A 26 -1.45 -16.67 0.29
C ILE A 26 -1.87 -15.35 -0.39
N THR A 27 -2.92 -14.74 0.14
CA THR A 27 -3.33 -13.38 -0.20
C THR A 27 -3.10 -12.47 1.01
N ARG A 28 -2.52 -11.30 0.77
CA ARG A 28 -2.31 -10.24 1.77
C ARG A 28 -2.77 -8.92 1.20
N CYS A 29 -3.50 -8.14 2.00
CA CYS A 29 -4.02 -6.84 1.61
C CYS A 29 -3.45 -5.80 2.57
N TYR A 30 -2.86 -4.74 2.02
CA TYR A 30 -2.24 -3.67 2.79
C TYR A 30 -2.81 -2.32 2.34
N ARG A 31 -3.04 -1.42 3.28
CA ARG A 31 -3.54 -0.07 3.00
C ARG A 31 -2.78 0.97 3.81
N TYR A 32 -2.37 2.05 3.15
CA TYR A 32 -1.83 3.21 3.83
C TYR A 32 -2.95 3.98 4.53
N LYS A 33 -2.91 4.05 5.86
CA LYS A 33 -3.80 4.89 6.67
C LYS A 33 -3.03 6.12 7.13
N ILE A 34 -2.85 7.05 6.22
CA ILE A 34 -2.10 8.30 6.44
C ILE A 34 -3.10 9.45 6.56
N PRO A 35 -3.04 10.30 7.60
CA PRO A 35 -3.91 11.47 7.70
C PRO A 35 -3.71 12.42 6.51
N PHE A 36 -4.78 13.10 6.07
CA PHE A 36 -4.73 14.05 4.96
C PHE A 36 -3.59 15.07 5.09
N GLN A 37 -3.40 15.61 6.29
CA GLN A 37 -2.36 16.61 6.57
C GLN A 37 -0.95 16.08 6.33
N GLU A 38 -0.69 14.82 6.69
CA GLU A 38 0.60 14.19 6.43
C GLU A 38 0.76 13.87 4.94
N THR A 39 -0.31 13.44 4.26
CA THR A 39 -0.31 13.24 2.80
C THR A 39 0.00 14.54 2.06
N LEU A 40 -0.62 15.66 2.45
CA LEU A 40 -0.39 16.98 1.87
C LEU A 40 1.06 17.44 2.10
N LYS A 41 1.57 17.28 3.33
CA LYS A 41 2.96 17.60 3.66
C LYS A 41 3.95 16.81 2.79
N ARG A 42 3.72 15.52 2.58
CA ARG A 42 4.56 14.68 1.69
C ARG A 42 4.41 15.03 0.22
N HIS A 43 3.21 15.42 -0.22
CA HIS A 43 2.98 15.89 -1.59
C HIS A 43 3.82 17.13 -1.91
N ASN A 44 3.88 18.08 -0.96
CA ASN A 44 4.67 19.31 -1.12
C ASN A 44 6.18 19.08 -1.29
N THR A 45 6.69 17.88 -1.00
CA THR A 45 8.10 17.52 -1.24
C THR A 45 8.34 16.85 -2.60
N LYS A 46 7.28 16.56 -3.38
CA LYS A 46 7.40 15.87 -4.67
C LYS A 46 7.64 16.85 -5.82
N PRO A 47 8.29 16.43 -6.92
CA PRO A 47 8.52 17.29 -8.08
C PRO A 47 7.23 17.84 -8.71
N ASN A 48 6.13 17.11 -8.59
CA ASN A 48 4.81 17.46 -9.12
C ASN A 48 3.94 18.24 -8.12
N ALA A 49 4.51 18.79 -7.04
CA ALA A 49 3.76 19.58 -6.05
C ALA A 49 3.05 20.81 -6.65
N GLY A 50 3.52 21.31 -7.80
CA GLY A 50 2.92 22.43 -8.52
C GLY A 50 1.75 22.07 -9.44
N ASP A 51 1.50 20.79 -9.70
CA ASP A 51 0.47 20.35 -10.65
C ASP A 51 -0.94 20.41 -10.05
N PHE A 52 -1.04 20.26 -8.73
CA PHE A 52 -2.29 20.34 -7.96
C PHE A 52 -2.00 20.59 -6.48
N GLY A 53 -2.90 21.31 -5.79
CA GLY A 53 -2.72 21.74 -4.41
C GLY A 53 -3.69 21.08 -3.42
N GLU A 54 -3.78 21.68 -2.23
CA GLU A 54 -4.65 21.17 -1.16
C GLU A 54 -6.12 21.07 -1.59
N SER A 55 -6.62 22.06 -2.34
CA SER A 55 -8.02 22.12 -2.76
C SER A 55 -8.41 20.95 -3.65
N GLU A 56 -7.60 20.61 -4.64
CA GLU A 56 -7.79 19.46 -5.52
C GLU A 56 -7.65 18.16 -4.74
N MET A 57 -6.61 18.04 -3.91
CA MET A 57 -6.41 16.85 -3.07
C MET A 57 -7.60 16.61 -2.13
N ARG A 58 -8.20 17.65 -1.55
CA ARG A 58 -9.42 17.54 -0.72
C ARG A 58 -10.61 17.00 -1.48
N GLN A 59 -10.75 17.33 -2.76
CA GLN A 59 -11.85 16.82 -3.59
C GLN A 59 -11.70 15.31 -3.87
N TRP A 60 -10.46 14.82 -3.95
CA TRP A 60 -10.18 13.40 -4.14
C TRP A 60 -10.10 12.62 -2.83
N TRP A 61 -9.89 13.31 -1.70
CA TRP A 61 -9.69 12.69 -0.41
C TRP A 61 -10.93 11.97 0.10
N ARG A 62 -10.72 10.78 0.66
CA ARG A 62 -11.74 10.03 1.41
C ARG A 62 -11.14 9.62 2.74
N GLU A 63 -11.87 9.90 3.81
CA GLU A 63 -11.37 9.70 5.18
C GLU A 63 -11.35 8.24 5.60
N ASP A 64 -12.30 7.44 5.10
CA ASP A 64 -12.32 5.98 5.25
C ASP A 64 -12.71 5.31 3.93
N ASP A 65 -11.72 4.73 3.28
CA ASP A 65 -11.81 4.09 1.97
C ASP A 65 -11.48 2.59 2.00
N GLY A 66 -11.49 1.98 3.19
CA GLY A 66 -11.15 0.56 3.35
C GLY A 66 -12.01 -0.37 2.52
N LEU A 67 -11.40 -1.45 2.04
CA LEU A 67 -12.08 -2.48 1.26
C LEU A 67 -13.01 -3.29 2.17
N ARG A 68 -14.32 -3.12 2.01
CA ARG A 68 -15.31 -3.73 2.91
C ARG A 68 -15.26 -5.26 2.82
N GLY A 69 -15.21 -5.91 3.97
CA GLY A 69 -15.19 -7.37 4.07
C GLY A 69 -13.85 -8.00 3.69
N VAL A 70 -12.80 -7.20 3.55
CA VAL A 70 -11.42 -7.67 3.38
C VAL A 70 -10.60 -7.29 4.60
N ASP A 71 -9.77 -8.22 5.05
CA ASP A 71 -8.83 -7.98 6.14
C ASP A 71 -7.61 -7.23 5.59
N GLU A 72 -7.49 -5.96 5.95
CA GLU A 72 -6.42 -5.07 5.52
C GLU A 72 -5.45 -4.78 6.67
N THR A 73 -4.17 -5.06 6.45
CA THR A 73 -3.11 -4.58 7.33
C THR A 73 -2.86 -3.11 7.06
N LEU A 74 -3.00 -2.28 8.11
CA LEU A 74 -2.82 -0.84 8.00
C LEU A 74 -1.34 -0.45 8.13
N ILE A 75 -0.86 0.33 7.17
CA ILE A 75 0.47 0.95 7.21
C ILE A 75 0.30 2.42 7.59
N GLY A 76 0.83 2.79 8.75
CA GLY A 76 0.73 4.14 9.29
C GLY A 76 1.76 5.11 8.68
N PRO A 77 1.65 6.42 9.00
CA PRO A 77 2.60 7.43 8.53
C PRO A 77 4.03 7.21 9.06
N ASP A 78 4.17 6.66 10.26
CA ASP A 78 5.47 6.52 10.92
C ASP A 78 6.23 5.24 10.53
N GLN A 79 5.58 4.35 9.76
CA GLN A 79 6.21 3.10 9.33
C GLN A 79 7.15 3.37 8.14
N SER A 80 8.41 2.96 8.29
CA SER A 80 9.40 3.15 7.23
C SER A 80 9.14 2.22 6.04
N LEU A 81 9.67 2.58 4.88
CA LEU A 81 9.64 1.73 3.69
C LEU A 81 10.33 0.38 3.96
N ALA A 82 11.46 0.40 4.68
CA ALA A 82 12.22 -0.81 4.99
C ALA A 82 11.42 -1.75 5.89
N ASP A 83 10.83 -1.24 6.97
CA ASP A 83 10.03 -2.05 7.90
C ASP A 83 8.78 -2.61 7.22
N THR A 84 8.10 -1.78 6.42
CA THR A 84 6.95 -2.21 5.61
C THR A 84 7.33 -3.34 4.66
N THR A 85 8.47 -3.22 3.97
CA THR A 85 8.93 -4.22 3.02
C THR A 85 9.28 -5.54 3.71
N ILE A 86 9.99 -5.48 4.84
CA ILE A 86 10.34 -6.65 5.65
C ILE A 86 9.07 -7.37 6.12
N GLN A 87 8.09 -6.61 6.62
CA GLN A 87 6.81 -7.16 7.04
C GLN A 87 6.08 -7.88 5.90
N ILE A 88 5.92 -7.23 4.74
CA ILE A 88 5.21 -7.82 3.59
C ILE A 88 5.91 -9.11 3.11
N ILE A 89 7.24 -9.11 3.05
CA ILE A 89 8.04 -10.28 2.66
C ILE A 89 7.80 -11.45 3.63
N ALA A 90 7.86 -11.18 4.94
CA ALA A 90 7.63 -12.17 5.98
C ALA A 90 6.19 -12.71 5.94
N ASP A 91 5.19 -11.84 5.81
CA ASP A 91 3.77 -12.19 5.75
C ASP A 91 3.41 -13.06 4.53
N CYS A 92 4.16 -12.89 3.43
CA CYS A 92 4.06 -13.70 2.22
C CYS A 92 4.80 -15.05 2.31
N GLY A 93 5.51 -15.30 3.42
CA GLY A 93 6.33 -16.50 3.60
C GLY A 93 7.55 -16.55 2.68
N TRP A 94 8.01 -15.39 2.20
CA TRP A 94 9.21 -15.30 1.40
C TRP A 94 10.39 -15.13 2.35
N GLU A 95 11.13 -16.20 2.62
CA GLU A 95 12.43 -16.02 3.27
C GLU A 95 13.35 -15.24 2.32
N PRO A 96 14.03 -14.19 2.79
CA PRO A 96 15.08 -13.57 1.98
C PRO A 96 16.11 -14.65 1.68
N LEU A 97 16.31 -14.93 0.38
CA LEU A 97 17.39 -15.82 -0.05
C LEU A 97 18.67 -15.40 0.68
N PRO A 98 19.42 -16.33 1.29
CA PRO A 98 20.67 -15.97 1.95
C PRO A 98 21.50 -15.18 0.95
N LEU A 99 21.90 -13.96 1.33
CA LEU A 99 22.81 -13.13 0.54
C LEU A 99 23.98 -14.04 0.19
N ASN A 100 24.11 -14.37 -1.09
CA ASN A 100 25.16 -15.22 -1.59
C ASN A 100 26.47 -14.59 -1.12
N THR A 101 27.11 -15.18 -0.10
CA THR A 101 28.41 -14.75 0.37
C THR A 101 29.33 -15.00 -0.80
N ALA A 102 29.69 -13.92 -1.50
CA ALA A 102 30.58 -13.97 -2.65
C ALA A 102 31.76 -14.87 -2.29
N SER A 103 31.87 -15.95 -3.06
CA SER A 103 32.90 -16.97 -2.97
C SER A 103 34.25 -16.29 -2.76
N LYS A 104 34.89 -16.54 -1.61
CA LYS A 104 36.34 -16.41 -1.52
C LYS A 104 36.94 -17.30 -2.62
N ARG A 105 37.62 -16.69 -3.58
CA ARG A 105 38.68 -17.31 -4.37
C ARG A 105 39.90 -16.41 -4.25
#